data_AF-A0A9N9IRC6-F1
#
_entry.id   AF-A0A9N9IRC6-F1
#
_cell.length_a   1.000
_cell.length_b   1.000
_cell.length_c   1.000
_cell.angle_alpha   90.00
_cell.angle_beta   90.00
_cell.angle_gamma   90.00
#
_symmetry.space_group_name_H-M   'P 1'
#
loop_
_entity.id
_entity.type
_entity.pdbx_description
1 polymer ?
#
loop_
_entity_poly.entity_id
_entity_poly.type
_entity_poly.pdbx_seq_one_letter_code
_entity_poly.pdbx_strand_id
1 'polypeptide(L)' 'MTALYDFICNFLYIALSEHITAFSVIYQVINEEPWIVKENLRQIFHQAITSVIPLYASNSEKYQKFMSLPLK' A
#
# COMPACT_ATOMS: atom_id res chain seq x y z
N MET A 1 15.09 -4.38 -3.48
CA MET A 1 13.93 -3.65 -4.05
C MET A 1 12.73 -4.55 -4.32
N THR A 2 12.92 -5.82 -4.70
CA THR A 2 11.82 -6.80 -4.89
C THR A 2 11.15 -7.25 -3.59
N ALA A 3 11.92 -7.52 -2.53
CA ALA A 3 11.38 -8.06 -1.27
C ALA A 3 10.29 -7.17 -0.61
N LEU A 4 10.48 -5.85 -0.61
CA LEU A 4 9.54 -4.91 0.00
C LEU A 4 8.24 -4.75 -0.82
N TYR A 5 8.37 -4.75 -2.14
CA TYR A 5 7.20 -4.73 -3.03
C TYR A 5 6.37 -6.00 -2.86
N ASP A 6 7.03 -7.17 -2.87
CA ASP A 6 6.38 -8.47 -2.70
C ASP A 6 5.71 -8.58 -1.32
N PHE A 7 6.35 -8.06 -0.27
CA PHE A 7 5.80 -7.99 1.08
C PHE A 7 4.52 -7.15 1.14
N ILE A 8 4.54 -5.95 0.55
CA ILE A 8 3.36 -5.06 0.52
C ILE A 8 2.22 -5.70 -0.27
N CYS A 9 2.52 -6.26 -1.44
CA CYS A 9 1.53 -6.98 -2.25
C CYS A 9 0.91 -8.15 -1.50
N ASN A 10 1.73 -8.94 -0.79
CA ASN A 10 1.24 -10.07 0.01
C ASN A 10 0.36 -9.60 1.19
N PHE A 11 0.79 -8.58 1.94
CA PHE A 11 -0.01 -7.99 3.02
C PHE A 11 -1.37 -7.50 2.51
N LEU A 12 -1.38 -6.76 1.40
CA LEU A 12 -2.62 -6.25 0.78
C LEU A 12 -3.54 -7.37 0.28
N TYR A 13 -2.98 -8.54 -0.04
CA TYR A 13 -3.74 -9.71 -0.48
C TYR A 13 -4.40 -10.45 0.70
N ILE A 14 -3.67 -10.64 1.80
CA ILE A 14 -4.17 -11.40 2.96
C ILE A 14 -4.97 -10.57 3.97
N ALA A 15 -4.72 -9.25 4.05
CA ALA A 15 -5.34 -8.42 5.07
C ALA A 15 -6.82 -8.14 4.74
N LEU A 16 -7.66 -8.12 5.80
CA LEU A 16 -9.06 -7.74 5.64
C LEU A 16 -9.15 -6.26 5.22
N SER A 17 -10.12 -5.95 4.36
CA SER A 17 -10.26 -4.61 3.76
C SER A 17 -10.48 -3.49 4.80
N GLU A 18 -11.01 -3.82 5.98
CA GLU A 18 -11.18 -2.91 7.13
C GLU A 18 -9.88 -2.66 7.91
N HIS A 19 -8.90 -3.55 7.82
CA HIS A 19 -7.59 -3.43 8.47
C HIS A 19 -6.54 -2.79 7.57
N ILE A 20 -6.78 -2.75 6.25
CA ILE A 20 -5.88 -2.10 5.30
C ILE A 20 -6.02 -0.59 5.40
N THR A 21 -5.05 0.02 6.06
CA THR A 21 -4.80 1.46 6.05
C THR A 21 -3.35 1.72 5.64
N ALA A 22 -3.06 2.91 5.12
CA ALA A 22 -1.67 3.28 4.83
C ALA A 22 -0.77 3.13 6.06
N PHE A 23 -1.28 3.44 7.26
CA PHE A 23 -0.56 3.27 8.52
C PHE A 23 -0.20 1.81 8.80
N SER A 24 -1.11 0.86 8.58
CA SER A 24 -0.84 -0.58 8.83
C SER A 24 0.31 -1.12 7.96
N VAL A 25 0.38 -0.71 6.70
CA VAL A 25 1.45 -1.11 5.78
C VAL A 25 2.78 -0.49 6.23
N ILE A 26 2.78 0.79 6.57
CA ILE A 26 3.98 1.50 7.06
C ILE A 26 4.52 0.86 8.33
N TYR A 27 3.64 0.56 9.30
CA TYR A 27 4.01 -0.07 10.56
C TYR A 27 4.69 -1.42 10.33
N GLN A 28 4.12 -2.26 9.47
CA GLN A 28 4.67 -3.60 9.25
C GLN A 28 6.00 -3.56 8.49
N VAL A 29 6.12 -2.63 7.55
CA VAL A 29 7.38 -2.39 6.85
C VAL A 29 8.48 -1.86 7.79
N ILE A 30 8.16 -0.98 8.73
CA ILE A 30 9.12 -0.53 9.77
C ILE A 30 9.53 -1.70 10.69
N ASN A 31 8.59 -2.58 11.01
CA ASN A 31 8.84 -3.71 11.89
C ASN A 31 9.71 -4.79 11.22
N GLU A 32 9.59 -4.98 9.91
CA GLU A 32 10.34 -6.00 9.14
C GLU A 32 11.63 -5.46 8.49
N GLU A 33 11.69 -4.18 8.12
CA GLU A 33 12.90 -3.50 7.61
C GLU A 33 13.18 -2.19 8.39
N PRO A 34 14.07 -2.22 9.40
CA PRO A 34 14.26 -1.10 10.33
C PRO A 34 14.92 0.17 9.73
N TRP A 35 15.31 0.17 8.45
CA TRP A 35 16.10 1.26 7.82
C TRP A 35 15.47 1.87 6.57
N ILE A 36 14.16 1.70 6.35
CA ILE A 36 13.53 2.32 5.17
C ILE A 36 13.42 3.83 5.38
N VAL A 37 14.16 4.56 4.54
CA VAL A 37 14.05 6.01 4.42
C VAL A 37 12.63 6.35 3.96
N LYS A 38 11.95 7.23 4.70
CA LYS A 38 10.54 7.63 4.54
C LYS A 38 10.14 7.97 3.10
N GLU A 39 11.06 8.54 2.32
CA GLU A 39 10.87 8.90 0.92
C GLU A 39 10.69 7.67 0.01
N ASN A 40 11.47 6.61 0.25
CA ASN A 40 11.35 5.34 -0.46
C ASN A 40 10.01 4.67 -0.12
N LEU A 41 9.59 4.75 1.14
CA LEU A 41 8.30 4.22 1.59
C LEU A 41 7.13 4.88 0.86
N ARG A 42 7.17 6.22 0.71
CA ARG A 42 6.13 6.98 0.00
C ARG A 42 6.06 6.58 -1.48
N GLN A 43 7.20 6.51 -2.16
CA GLN A 43 7.26 6.10 -3.57
C GLN A 43 6.71 4.68 -3.78
N ILE A 44 7.08 3.74 -2.91
CA ILE A 44 6.64 2.36 -3.00
C ILE A 44 5.13 2.25 -2.76
N PHE A 45 4.60 2.98 -1.78
CA PHE A 45 3.16 3.02 -1.51
C PHE A 45 2.37 3.57 -2.70
N HIS A 46 2.89 4.63 -3.32
CA HIS A 46 2.31 5.21 -4.53
C HIS A 46 2.34 4.23 -5.72
N GLN A 47 3.47 3.54 -5.93
CA GLN A 47 3.61 2.54 -7.00
C GLN A 47 2.68 1.35 -6.81
N ALA A 48 2.56 0.85 -5.57
CA ALA A 48 1.65 -0.24 -5.23
C ALA A 48 0.19 0.16 -5.53
N ILE A 49 -0.27 1.31 -5.04
CA ILE A 49 -1.63 1.79 -5.29
C ILE A 49 -1.89 1.95 -6.79
N THR A 50 -0.98 2.59 -7.52
CA THR A 50 -1.11 2.80 -8.97
C THR A 50 -1.19 1.47 -9.75
N SER A 51 -0.53 0.41 -9.26
CA SER A 51 -0.54 -0.91 -9.90
C SER A 51 -1.84 -1.67 -9.68
N VAL A 52 -2.51 -1.45 -8.54
CA VAL A 52 -3.72 -2.21 -8.15
C VAL A 52 -5.02 -1.44 -8.50
N ILE A 53 -5.00 -0.10 -8.55
CA ILE A 53 -6.17 0.71 -8.96
C ILE A 53 -6.84 0.21 -10.25
N PRO A 54 -6.11 -0.13 -11.33
CA PRO A 54 -6.71 -0.61 -12.58
C PRO A 54 -7.46 -1.94 -12.44
N LEU A 55 -7.21 -2.71 -11.38
CA LEU A 55 -7.89 -3.98 -11.12
C LEU A 55 -9.29 -3.81 -10.51
N TYR A 56 -9.64 -2.60 -10.08
CA TYR A 56 -10.92 -2.31 -9.46
C TYR A 56 -11.80 -1.45 -10.38
N ALA A 57 -13.09 -1.77 -10.43
CA ALA A 57 -14.07 -0.92 -11.10
C ALA A 57 -14.09 0.47 -10.43
N SER A 58 -14.21 1.53 -11.25
CA SER A 58 -14.15 2.93 -10.78
C SER A 58 -15.25 3.32 -9.80
N ASN A 59 -16.37 2.59 -9.80
CA ASN A 59 -17.49 2.76 -8.87
C ASN A 59 -17.34 1.90 -7.60
N SER A 60 -16.30 1.06 -7.49
CA SER A 60 -16.08 0.24 -6.32
C SER A 60 -15.65 1.09 -5.12
N GLU A 61 -16.12 0.71 -3.94
CA GLU A 61 -15.73 1.35 -2.68
C GLU A 61 -14.21 1.36 -2.49
N LYS A 62 -13.54 0.27 -2.92
CA LYS A 62 -12.08 0.15 -2.90
C LYS A 62 -11.41 1.21 -3.78
N TYR A 63 -11.88 1.41 -5.01
CA TYR A 63 -11.34 2.44 -5.91
C TYR A 63 -11.49 3.85 -5.32
N GLN A 64 -12.67 4.17 -4.80
CA GLN A 64 -12.95 5.48 -4.19
C GLN A 64 -12.06 5.72 -2.96
N LYS A 65 -11.83 4.69 -2.15
CA LYS A 65 -10.96 4.74 -0.98
C LYS A 65 -9.48 4.92 -1.34
N PHE A 66 -9.01 4.34 -2.46
CA PHE A 66 -7.64 4.60 -2.94
C PHE A 66 -7.47 6.03 -3.47
N MET A 67 -8.48 6.58 -4.14
CA MET A 67 -8.44 7.95 -4.67
C MET A 67 -8.48 9.05 -3.60
N SER A 68 -8.94 8.75 -2.38
CA SER A 68 -8.99 9.71 -1.28
C SER A 68 -7.70 9.76 -0.44
N LEU A 69 -6.73 8.89 -0.72
CA LEU A 69 -5.47 8.86 0.02
C LEU A 69 -4.61 10.09 -0.27
N PRO A 70 -4.07 10.78 0.76
CA PRO A 70 -3.23 11.96 0.59
C PRO A 70 -1.82 11.54 0.16
N LEU A 71 -1.66 11.23 -1.13
CA LEU A 71 -0.39 10.79 -1.72
C LEU A 71 0.45 11.93 -2.33
N LYS A 72 0.04 13.20 -2.14
CA LYS A 72 0.79 14.38 -2.57
C LYS A 72 1.98 14.68 -1.65
#